data_AF-A0A226F672-F1
#
_entry.id   AF-A0A226F672-F1
#
_cell.length_a   1.000
_cell.length_b   1.000
_cell.length_c   1.000
_cell.angle_alpha   90.00
_cell.angle_beta   90.00
_cell.angle_gamma   90.00
#
_symmetry.space_group_name_H-M   'P 1'
#
loop_
_entity.id
_entity.type
_entity.pdbx_description
1 polymer ?
#
loop_
_entity_poly.entity_id
_entity_poly.type
_entity_poly.pdbx_seq_one_letter_code
_entity_poly.pdbx_strand_id
1 'polypeptide(L)'
;MDQKKLLDKFKQRVIDRLPHEYMKKEIYLIKWLRSSDFQLDTAEDRLIRNLRWRQEQRMDTIHTEDFSDMWKNDFRYYTEGRDKLGRPFVLVEIKDMDPRRFIIQGKGERLVRYLDKGFDEVCGLVRELGEKWNNMTRVNVLVNADGFNVVQHACIPCIPIMLRHIFSFVEHFPECADKFIFVNCPRTVEQILSIGKAVVTEEMQNSIFIYGKDKKIWMQGLSQDFDKDQLPPSLGGIKIYKGMQLDD
;
A
#
# COMPACT_ATOMS: atom_id res chain seq x y z
N MET A 1 -8.31 -30.13 -6.61
CA MET A 1 -8.86 -29.48 -7.82
C MET A 1 -7.75 -28.61 -8.39
N ASP A 2 -7.44 -28.75 -9.68
CA ASP A 2 -6.35 -28.01 -10.32
C ASP A 2 -6.65 -26.51 -10.33
N GLN A 3 -5.77 -25.70 -9.72
CA GLN A 3 -5.92 -24.24 -9.62
C GLN A 3 -6.10 -23.60 -11.01
N LYS A 4 -5.48 -24.17 -12.05
CA LYS A 4 -5.66 -23.69 -13.42
C LYS A 4 -7.10 -23.83 -13.90
N LYS A 5 -7.74 -24.97 -13.62
CA LYS A 5 -9.16 -25.19 -13.98
C LYS A 5 -10.09 -24.22 -13.26
N LEU A 6 -9.79 -23.84 -12.02
CA LEU A 6 -10.56 -22.83 -11.29
C LEU A 6 -10.38 -21.44 -11.88
N LEU A 7 -9.15 -21.08 -12.23
CA LEU A 7 -8.86 -19.80 -12.90
C LEU A 7 -9.58 -19.69 -14.25
N ASP A 8 -9.57 -20.74 -15.06
CA ASP A 8 -10.23 -20.72 -16.36
C ASP A 8 -11.76 -20.59 -16.22
N LYS A 9 -12.36 -21.31 -15.26
CA LYS A 9 -13.79 -21.16 -14.91
C LYS A 9 -14.11 -19.76 -14.42
N PHE A 10 -13.29 -19.22 -13.51
CA PHE A 10 -13.48 -17.87 -12.97
C PHE A 10 -13.41 -16.83 -14.08
N LYS A 11 -12.39 -16.92 -14.94
CA LYS A 11 -12.21 -16.05 -16.10
C LYS A 11 -13.45 -16.06 -16.99
N GLN A 12 -13.97 -17.23 -17.35
CA GLN A 12 -15.19 -17.34 -18.16
C GLN A 12 -16.39 -16.61 -17.54
N ARG A 13 -16.53 -16.62 -16.21
CA ARG A 13 -17.64 -15.91 -15.54
C ARG A 13 -17.49 -14.40 -15.64
N VAL A 14 -16.28 -13.86 -15.50
CA VAL A 14 -16.08 -12.41 -15.26
C VAL A 14 -15.60 -11.63 -16.48
N ILE A 15 -15.00 -12.29 -17.47
CA ILE A 15 -14.24 -11.64 -18.56
C ILE A 15 -15.01 -10.53 -19.29
N ASP A 16 -16.30 -10.75 -19.57
CA ASP A 16 -17.14 -9.82 -20.33
C ASP A 16 -17.53 -8.56 -19.54
N ARG A 17 -17.33 -8.57 -18.22
CA ARG A 17 -17.61 -7.45 -17.31
C ARG A 17 -16.38 -6.58 -17.04
N LEU A 18 -15.20 -6.99 -17.51
CA LEU A 18 -13.94 -6.33 -17.19
C LEU A 18 -13.64 -5.17 -18.15
N PRO A 19 -13.57 -3.93 -17.65
CA PRO A 19 -13.43 -2.75 -18.52
C PRO A 19 -12.02 -2.58 -19.12
N HIS A 20 -10.99 -3.13 -18.47
CA HIS A 20 -9.59 -2.91 -18.85
C HIS A 20 -8.90 -4.21 -19.25
N GLU A 21 -8.08 -4.17 -20.30
CA GLU A 21 -7.36 -5.35 -20.81
C GLU A 21 -6.42 -5.98 -19.78
N TYR A 22 -5.78 -5.18 -18.92
CA TYR A 22 -4.93 -5.72 -17.87
C TYR A 22 -5.72 -6.56 -16.85
N MET A 23 -7.02 -6.28 -16.64
CA MET A 23 -7.87 -7.05 -15.72
C MET A 23 -8.21 -8.43 -16.27
N LYS A 24 -8.18 -8.59 -17.60
CA LYS A 24 -8.47 -9.84 -18.31
C LYS A 24 -7.31 -10.85 -18.24
N LYS A 25 -6.13 -10.40 -17.79
CA LYS A 25 -4.93 -11.22 -17.65
C LYS A 25 -5.05 -12.16 -16.46
N GLU A 26 -4.48 -13.36 -16.60
CA GLU A 26 -4.49 -14.40 -15.56
C GLU A 26 -3.88 -13.91 -14.24
N ILE A 27 -2.81 -13.12 -14.31
CA ILE A 27 -2.12 -12.56 -13.14
C ILE A 27 -3.00 -11.58 -12.33
N TYR A 28 -3.96 -10.92 -12.96
CA TYR A 28 -4.92 -10.07 -12.25
C TYR A 28 -6.01 -10.94 -11.59
N LEU A 29 -6.58 -11.87 -12.33
CA LEU A 29 -7.69 -12.71 -11.89
C LEU A 29 -7.30 -13.67 -10.76
N ILE A 30 -6.10 -14.24 -10.80
CA ILE A 30 -5.65 -15.21 -9.79
C ILE A 30 -5.55 -14.60 -8.39
N LYS A 31 -5.31 -13.30 -8.26
CA LYS A 31 -5.27 -12.58 -6.97
C LYS A 31 -6.63 -12.57 -6.26
N TRP A 32 -7.71 -12.41 -7.03
CA TRP A 32 -9.07 -12.47 -6.51
C TRP A 32 -9.42 -13.88 -6.04
N LEU A 33 -8.99 -14.91 -6.78
CA LEU A 33 -9.21 -16.29 -6.37
C LEU A 33 -8.44 -16.65 -5.11
N ARG A 34 -7.12 -16.39 -5.08
CA ARG A 34 -6.27 -16.73 -3.93
C ARG A 34 -6.73 -16.03 -2.66
N SER A 35 -7.00 -14.72 -2.73
CA SER A 35 -7.50 -13.97 -1.57
C SER A 35 -8.94 -14.32 -1.17
N SER A 36 -9.62 -15.19 -1.91
CA SER A 36 -10.94 -15.74 -1.62
C SER A 36 -10.91 -17.26 -1.42
N ASP A 37 -9.75 -17.83 -1.07
CA ASP A 37 -9.54 -19.27 -0.84
C ASP A 37 -10.03 -20.15 -2.00
N PHE A 38 -9.89 -19.65 -3.23
CA PHE A 38 -10.36 -20.25 -4.47
C PHE A 38 -11.87 -20.54 -4.53
N GLN A 39 -12.68 -19.89 -3.70
CA GLN A 39 -14.14 -19.93 -3.78
C GLN A 39 -14.62 -19.03 -4.92
N LEU A 40 -15.15 -19.65 -5.98
CA LEU A 40 -15.50 -18.95 -7.23
C LEU A 40 -16.55 -17.84 -7.01
N ASP A 41 -17.61 -18.13 -6.26
CA ASP A 41 -18.71 -17.18 -6.03
C ASP A 41 -18.22 -15.98 -5.21
N THR A 42 -17.45 -16.23 -4.14
CA THR A 42 -16.84 -15.18 -3.32
C THR A 42 -15.88 -14.29 -4.10
N ALA A 43 -15.02 -14.89 -4.95
CA ALA A 43 -14.07 -14.15 -5.78
C ALA A 43 -14.79 -13.27 -6.81
N GLU A 44 -15.88 -13.79 -7.39
CA GLU A 44 -16.72 -13.06 -8.34
C GLU A 44 -17.40 -11.87 -7.66
N ASP A 45 -18.08 -12.09 -6.54
CA ASP A 45 -18.77 -11.03 -5.80
C ASP A 45 -17.82 -9.91 -5.38
N ARG A 46 -16.61 -10.25 -4.92
CA ARG A 46 -15.58 -9.26 -4.57
C ARG A 46 -15.08 -8.48 -5.77
N LEU A 47 -14.80 -9.15 -6.88
CA LEU A 47 -14.37 -8.48 -8.11
C LEU A 47 -15.46 -7.54 -8.64
N ILE A 48 -16.73 -7.95 -8.63
CA ILE A 48 -17.85 -7.09 -9.05
C ILE A 48 -18.04 -5.90 -8.11
N ARG A 49 -17.92 -6.09 -6.79
CA ARG A 49 -17.91 -4.97 -5.83
C ARG A 49 -16.76 -4.00 -6.11
N ASN A 50 -15.57 -4.50 -6.39
CA ASN A 50 -14.45 -3.67 -6.77
C ASN A 50 -14.71 -2.87 -8.06
N LEU A 51 -15.30 -3.47 -9.10
CA LEU A 51 -15.67 -2.74 -10.32
C LEU A 51 -16.66 -1.60 -10.03
N ARG A 52 -17.67 -1.86 -9.19
CA ARG A 52 -18.63 -0.84 -8.75
C ARG A 52 -17.95 0.28 -7.98
N TRP A 53 -17.11 -0.06 -6.99
CA TRP A 53 -16.34 0.91 -6.22
C TRP A 53 -15.46 1.78 -7.12
N ARG A 54 -14.74 1.18 -8.08
CA ARG A 54 -13.91 1.93 -9.05
C ARG A 54 -14.74 2.94 -9.84
N GLN A 55 -15.95 2.57 -10.26
CA GLN A 55 -16.86 3.45 -10.96
C GLN A 55 -17.37 4.58 -10.05
N GLU A 56 -17.87 4.24 -8.86
CA GLU A 56 -18.41 5.20 -7.88
C GLU A 56 -17.34 6.21 -7.43
N GLN A 57 -16.12 5.75 -7.20
CA GLN A 57 -14.98 6.59 -6.78
C GLN A 57 -14.22 7.22 -7.96
N ARG A 58 -14.62 6.96 -9.21
CA ARG A 58 -13.94 7.45 -10.42
C ARG A 58 -12.44 7.14 -10.42
N MET A 59 -12.08 5.92 -10.04
CA MET A 59 -10.68 5.51 -9.89
C MET A 59 -9.90 5.56 -11.20
N ASP A 60 -10.57 5.38 -12.34
CA ASP A 60 -9.91 5.43 -13.65
C ASP A 60 -9.39 6.83 -14.02
N THR A 61 -9.92 7.89 -13.40
CA THR A 61 -9.50 9.29 -13.62
C THR A 61 -8.78 9.89 -12.42
N ILE A 62 -8.57 9.14 -11.34
CA ILE A 62 -8.06 9.69 -10.07
C ILE A 62 -6.69 10.36 -10.24
N HIS A 63 -5.83 9.85 -11.12
CA HIS A 63 -4.50 10.39 -11.38
C HIS A 63 -4.51 11.71 -12.16
N THR A 64 -5.67 12.15 -12.68
CA THR A 64 -5.83 13.44 -13.38
C THR A 64 -6.18 14.59 -12.44
N GLU A 65 -6.52 14.29 -11.19
CA GLU A 65 -6.86 15.29 -10.18
C GLU A 65 -5.62 15.98 -9.59
N ASP A 66 -5.77 17.24 -9.23
CA ASP A 66 -4.73 17.97 -8.50
C ASP A 66 -4.75 17.57 -7.02
N PHE A 67 -3.65 16.98 -6.54
CA PHE A 67 -3.40 16.66 -5.13
C PHE A 67 -2.22 17.47 -4.55
N SER A 68 -1.86 18.58 -5.17
CA SER A 68 -0.75 19.42 -4.72
C SER A 68 -0.97 19.97 -3.31
N ASP A 69 -2.21 20.17 -2.88
CA ASP A 69 -2.54 20.55 -1.50
C ASP A 69 -2.30 19.43 -0.48
N MET A 70 -2.25 18.17 -0.89
CA MET A 70 -1.89 17.05 -0.01
C MET A 70 -0.37 16.88 0.03
N TRP A 71 0.27 16.83 -1.14
CA TRP A 71 1.72 16.67 -1.26
C TRP A 71 2.51 17.81 -0.58
N LYS A 72 2.03 19.06 -0.71
CA LYS A 72 2.69 20.23 -0.12
C LYS A 72 2.42 20.38 1.38
N ASN A 73 1.25 19.99 1.86
CA ASN A 73 0.81 20.23 3.24
C ASN A 73 0.89 18.96 4.10
N ASP A 74 2.03 18.28 4.06
CA ASP A 74 2.37 17.22 5.02
C ASP A 74 1.72 15.85 4.73
N PHE A 75 1.81 15.35 3.48
CA PHE A 75 1.68 13.93 3.18
C PHE A 75 2.48 13.53 1.92
N ARG A 76 3.73 13.08 2.10
CA ARG A 76 4.61 12.61 1.02
C ARG A 76 4.83 11.11 1.07
N TYR A 77 4.96 10.51 -0.10
CA TYR A 77 5.40 9.12 -0.27
C TYR A 77 6.28 9.01 -1.51
N TYR A 78 7.18 8.03 -1.53
CA TYR A 78 8.17 7.89 -2.59
C TYR A 78 8.17 6.47 -3.16
N THR A 79 8.26 6.34 -4.49
CA THR A 79 8.10 5.04 -5.19
C THR A 79 9.30 4.67 -6.08
N GLU A 80 10.37 5.46 -6.04
CA GLU A 80 11.55 5.28 -6.90
C GLU A 80 12.49 4.17 -6.43
N GLY A 81 12.30 3.69 -5.20
CA GLY A 81 13.15 2.70 -4.55
C GLY A 81 12.89 1.30 -5.07
N ARG A 82 13.93 0.46 -5.09
CA ARG A 82 13.83 -0.96 -5.45
C ARG A 82 14.42 -1.83 -4.35
N ASP A 83 13.84 -3.00 -4.14
CA ASP A 83 14.46 -4.03 -3.32
C ASP A 83 15.48 -4.83 -4.16
N LYS A 84 16.20 -5.76 -3.53
CA LYS A 84 17.22 -6.60 -4.18
C LYS A 84 16.69 -7.51 -5.29
N LEU A 85 15.38 -7.76 -5.32
CA LEU A 85 14.71 -8.51 -6.38
C LEU A 85 14.19 -7.59 -7.50
N GLY A 86 14.48 -6.29 -7.39
CA GLY A 86 14.00 -5.26 -8.31
C GLY A 86 12.56 -4.83 -8.08
N ARG A 87 11.90 -5.29 -6.99
CA ARG A 87 10.51 -4.93 -6.67
C ARG A 87 10.42 -3.47 -6.23
N PRO A 88 9.41 -2.70 -6.68
CA PRO A 88 9.20 -1.36 -6.15
C PRO A 88 8.88 -1.45 -4.66
N PHE A 89 9.21 -0.39 -3.94
CA PHE A 89 8.65 -0.15 -2.62
C PHE A 89 8.14 1.28 -2.49
N VAL A 90 7.12 1.45 -1.65
CA VAL A 90 6.64 2.75 -1.21
C VAL A 90 7.35 3.10 0.07
N LEU A 91 8.02 4.24 0.10
CA LEU A 91 8.55 4.83 1.33
C LEU A 91 7.60 5.89 1.83
N VAL A 92 7.26 5.80 3.12
CA VAL A 92 6.54 6.83 3.86
C VAL A 92 7.38 7.27 5.05
N GLU A 93 7.65 8.56 5.15
CA GLU A 93 8.35 9.19 6.27
C GLU A 93 7.28 9.81 7.19
N ILE A 94 7.06 9.24 8.38
CA ILE A 94 5.99 9.69 9.27
C ILE A 94 6.18 11.15 9.70
N LYS A 95 7.43 11.60 9.86
CA LYS A 95 7.74 13.00 10.14
C LYS A 95 7.16 13.99 9.13
N ASP A 96 6.92 13.56 7.89
CA ASP A 96 6.36 14.39 6.81
C ASP A 96 4.82 14.34 6.79
N MET A 97 4.17 13.72 7.79
CA MET A 97 2.73 13.49 7.82
C MET A 97 2.02 14.28 8.93
N ASP A 98 0.94 14.99 8.60
CA ASP A 98 0.00 15.55 9.59
C ASP A 98 -1.47 15.23 9.22
N PRO A 99 -1.93 13.97 9.42
CA PRO A 99 -3.30 13.61 9.11
C PRO A 99 -4.31 14.38 9.97
N ARG A 100 -3.95 14.77 11.20
CA ARG A 100 -4.80 15.58 12.06
C ARG A 100 -5.13 16.92 11.41
N ARG A 101 -4.14 17.61 10.84
CA ARG A 101 -4.30 18.90 10.16
C ARG A 101 -5.36 18.84 9.06
N PHE A 102 -5.34 17.80 8.22
CA PHE A 102 -6.37 17.62 7.19
C PHE A 102 -7.76 17.40 7.78
N ILE A 103 -7.86 16.58 8.82
CA ILE A 103 -9.15 16.22 9.42
C ILE A 103 -9.79 17.41 10.12
N ILE A 104 -9.04 18.21 10.88
CA ILE A 104 -9.58 19.42 11.53
C ILE A 104 -10.01 20.49 10.52
N GLN A 105 -9.43 20.49 9.31
CA GLN A 105 -9.83 21.36 8.21
C GLN A 105 -11.04 20.82 7.41
N GLY A 106 -11.64 19.69 7.83
CA GLY A 106 -12.73 19.05 7.11
C GLY A 106 -12.29 18.34 5.81
N LYS A 107 -10.99 18.09 5.62
CA LYS A 107 -10.43 17.45 4.41
C LYS A 107 -10.26 15.93 4.54
N GLY A 108 -10.94 15.27 5.48
CA GLY A 108 -10.81 13.83 5.72
C GLY A 108 -11.15 12.96 4.49
N GLU A 109 -12.21 13.28 3.76
CA GLU A 109 -12.55 12.58 2.51
C GLU A 109 -11.50 12.79 1.42
N ARG A 110 -10.97 14.02 1.32
CA ARG A 110 -9.91 14.34 0.36
C ARG A 110 -8.63 13.59 0.68
N LEU A 111 -8.31 13.41 1.97
CA LEU A 111 -7.19 12.59 2.41
C LEU A 111 -7.40 11.13 1.99
N VAL A 112 -8.56 10.52 2.24
CA VAL A 112 -8.80 9.13 1.81
C VAL A 112 -8.66 8.97 0.30
N ARG A 113 -9.21 9.91 -0.47
CA ARG A 113 -9.07 9.91 -1.93
C ARG A 113 -7.59 9.98 -2.37
N TYR A 114 -6.79 10.81 -1.70
CA TYR A 114 -5.36 10.90 -1.98
C TYR A 114 -4.61 9.61 -1.64
N LEU A 115 -5.02 8.92 -0.56
CA LEU A 115 -4.42 7.64 -0.20
C LEU A 115 -4.82 6.52 -1.17
N ASP A 116 -6.09 6.45 -1.60
CA ASP A 116 -6.56 5.52 -2.63
C ASP A 116 -5.82 5.74 -3.96
N LYS A 117 -5.55 7.01 -4.31
CA LYS A 117 -4.68 7.36 -5.46
C LYS A 117 -3.28 6.78 -5.30
N GLY A 118 -2.69 6.88 -4.11
CA GLY A 118 -1.38 6.30 -3.79
C GLY A 118 -1.36 4.79 -3.98
N PHE A 119 -2.37 4.06 -3.50
CA PHE A 119 -2.48 2.62 -3.75
C PHE A 119 -2.64 2.27 -5.23
N ASP A 120 -3.51 2.96 -5.96
CA ASP A 120 -3.71 2.67 -7.38
C ASP A 120 -2.44 2.97 -8.20
N GLU A 121 -1.71 4.04 -7.89
CA GLU A 121 -0.41 4.36 -8.51
C GLU A 121 0.59 3.23 -8.30
N VAL A 122 0.72 2.78 -7.06
CA VAL A 122 1.72 1.78 -6.67
C VAL A 122 1.40 0.41 -7.24
N CYS A 123 0.14 -0.01 -7.17
CA CYS A 123 -0.31 -1.24 -7.80
C CYS A 123 -0.21 -1.15 -9.32
N GLY A 124 -0.40 0.05 -9.90
CA GLY A 124 -0.13 0.34 -11.31
C GLY A 124 1.33 0.14 -11.69
N LEU A 125 2.26 0.67 -10.90
CA LEU A 125 3.70 0.50 -11.09
C LEU A 125 4.10 -0.98 -11.05
N VAL A 126 3.55 -1.75 -10.11
CA VAL A 126 3.78 -3.21 -10.06
C VAL A 126 3.32 -3.89 -11.35
N ARG A 127 2.14 -3.52 -11.88
CA ARG A 127 1.65 -4.05 -13.16
C ARG A 127 2.58 -3.69 -14.33
N GLU A 128 2.98 -2.42 -14.42
CA GLU A 128 3.89 -1.93 -15.48
C GLU A 128 5.22 -2.70 -15.46
N LEU A 129 5.86 -2.79 -14.30
CA LEU A 129 7.12 -3.51 -14.13
C LEU A 129 6.95 -5.02 -14.36
N GLY A 130 5.81 -5.59 -13.95
CA GLY A 130 5.47 -6.99 -14.19
C GLY A 130 5.35 -7.30 -15.68
N GLU A 131 4.74 -6.41 -16.47
CA GLU A 131 4.67 -6.57 -17.93
C GLU A 131 6.04 -6.42 -18.60
N LYS A 132 6.88 -5.53 -18.08
CA LYS A 132 8.21 -5.26 -18.63
C LYS A 132 9.23 -6.35 -18.32
N TRP A 133 9.19 -6.92 -17.12
CA TRP A 133 10.26 -7.79 -16.59
C TRP A 133 9.78 -9.21 -16.19
N ASN A 134 8.47 -9.49 -16.27
CA ASN A 134 7.84 -10.78 -16.04
C ASN A 134 8.15 -11.47 -14.69
N ASN A 135 8.56 -10.69 -13.67
CA ASN A 135 8.92 -11.20 -12.34
C ASN A 135 8.34 -10.34 -11.19
N MET A 136 7.49 -9.35 -11.50
CA MET A 136 6.98 -8.40 -10.52
C MET A 136 5.48 -8.56 -10.33
N THR A 137 5.08 -8.92 -9.11
CA THR A 137 3.66 -9.15 -8.79
C THR A 137 3.17 -8.36 -7.60
N ARG A 138 4.09 -7.84 -6.77
CA ARG A 138 3.81 -7.17 -5.49
C ARG A 138 4.81 -6.03 -5.20
N VAL A 139 4.43 -5.15 -4.28
CA VAL A 139 5.22 -4.02 -3.76
C VAL A 139 5.58 -4.23 -2.28
N ASN A 140 6.70 -3.69 -1.79
CA ASN A 140 6.91 -3.54 -0.34
C ASN A 140 6.43 -2.16 0.13
N VAL A 141 5.81 -2.09 1.32
CA VAL A 141 5.47 -0.83 1.99
C VAL A 141 6.47 -0.63 3.12
N LEU A 142 7.26 0.45 3.06
CA LEU A 142 8.29 0.79 4.03
C LEU A 142 7.91 2.10 4.72
N VAL A 143 7.71 2.04 6.03
CA VAL A 143 7.31 3.19 6.85
C VAL A 143 8.39 3.47 7.87
N ASN A 144 8.99 4.65 7.78
CA ASN A 144 9.86 5.17 8.82
C ASN A 144 9.01 5.92 9.86
N ALA A 145 8.89 5.36 11.06
CA ALA A 145 8.10 5.94 12.15
C ALA A 145 8.86 7.00 12.98
N ASP A 146 10.05 7.41 12.52
CA ASP A 146 10.74 8.55 13.11
C ASP A 146 9.90 9.83 12.99
N GLY A 147 10.00 10.70 14.00
CA GLY A 147 9.14 11.89 14.13
C GLY A 147 7.69 11.63 14.55
N PHE A 148 7.29 10.36 14.77
CA PHE A 148 5.96 10.05 15.27
C PHE A 148 5.68 10.76 16.61
N ASN A 149 4.52 11.42 16.67
CA ASN A 149 3.95 11.96 17.89
C ASN A 149 2.44 11.69 17.95
N VAL A 150 1.94 11.50 19.17
CA VAL A 150 0.56 11.08 19.43
C VAL A 150 -0.45 12.15 18.97
N VAL A 151 -0.10 13.43 19.08
CA VAL A 151 -1.01 14.54 18.76
C VAL A 151 -1.37 14.54 17.28
N GLN A 152 -0.37 14.49 16.39
CA GLN A 152 -0.59 14.53 14.95
C GLN A 152 -1.05 13.18 14.40
N HIS A 153 -0.42 12.09 14.84
CA HIS A 153 -0.51 10.79 14.15
C HIS A 153 -1.49 9.80 14.79
N ALA A 154 -1.74 9.92 16.10
CA ALA A 154 -2.72 9.10 16.82
C ALA A 154 -3.93 9.93 17.24
N CYS A 155 -4.31 10.90 16.40
CA CYS A 155 -5.45 11.75 16.67
C CYS A 155 -6.73 10.90 16.69
N ILE A 156 -7.55 11.01 17.74
CA ILE A 156 -8.78 10.20 17.86
C ILE A 156 -9.72 10.36 16.65
N PRO A 157 -9.94 11.58 16.12
CA PRO A 157 -10.73 11.77 14.89
C PRO A 157 -10.11 11.11 13.64
N CYS A 158 -8.83 10.77 13.66
CA CYS A 158 -8.13 10.08 12.57
C CYS A 158 -8.51 8.61 12.46
N ILE A 159 -8.92 7.98 13.57
CA ILE A 159 -9.12 6.52 13.64
C ILE A 159 -10.13 6.01 12.60
N PRO A 160 -11.35 6.59 12.47
CA PRO A 160 -12.33 6.11 11.49
C PRO A 160 -11.84 6.24 10.04
N ILE A 161 -11.12 7.33 9.74
CA ILE A 161 -10.54 7.60 8.42
C ILE A 161 -9.48 6.56 8.07
N MET A 162 -8.57 6.27 9.01
CA MET A 162 -7.51 5.26 8.83
C MET A 162 -8.08 3.85 8.71
N LEU A 163 -9.09 3.48 9.52
CA LEU A 163 -9.76 2.18 9.41
C LEU A 163 -10.45 2.01 8.07
N ARG A 164 -11.19 3.04 7.60
CA ARG A 164 -11.80 3.01 6.28
C ARG A 164 -10.77 2.80 5.18
N HIS A 165 -9.63 3.47 5.28
CA HIS A 165 -8.55 3.31 4.33
C HIS A 165 -7.93 1.90 4.34
N ILE A 166 -7.71 1.31 5.52
CA ILE A 166 -7.25 -0.08 5.65
C ILE A 166 -8.26 -1.06 5.03
N PHE A 167 -9.56 -0.88 5.29
CA PHE A 167 -10.59 -1.73 4.71
C PHE A 167 -10.68 -1.59 3.19
N SER A 168 -10.58 -0.35 2.67
CA SER A 168 -10.50 -0.08 1.22
C SER A 168 -9.32 -0.84 0.59
N PHE A 169 -8.14 -0.81 1.22
CA PHE A 169 -6.96 -1.56 0.77
C PHE A 169 -7.24 -3.06 0.65
N VAL A 170 -7.73 -3.67 1.74
CA VAL A 170 -7.97 -5.11 1.83
C VAL A 170 -9.05 -5.57 0.83
N GLU A 171 -10.07 -4.75 0.59
CA GLU A 171 -11.18 -5.09 -0.30
C GLU A 171 -10.82 -4.92 -1.78
N HIS A 172 -10.07 -3.87 -2.13
CA HIS A 172 -9.91 -3.43 -3.53
C HIS A 172 -8.52 -3.67 -4.13
N PHE A 173 -7.50 -3.95 -3.30
CA PHE A 173 -6.12 -4.15 -3.77
C PHE A 173 -5.54 -5.52 -3.35
N PRO A 174 -6.24 -6.63 -3.65
CA PRO A 174 -5.84 -7.96 -3.20
C PRO A 174 -4.43 -8.30 -3.71
N GLU A 175 -3.59 -8.79 -2.80
CA GLU A 175 -2.21 -9.18 -3.08
C GLU A 175 -1.42 -8.14 -3.90
N CYS A 176 -1.61 -6.85 -3.62
CA CYS A 176 -0.76 -5.81 -4.17
C CYS A 176 0.54 -5.65 -3.36
N ALA A 177 0.46 -5.72 -2.03
CA ALA A 177 1.63 -5.63 -1.15
C ALA A 177 2.19 -7.02 -0.77
N ASP A 178 3.51 -7.09 -0.62
CA ASP A 178 4.24 -8.28 -0.16
C ASP A 178 4.64 -8.17 1.31
N LYS A 179 5.27 -7.06 1.70
CA LYS A 179 5.67 -6.78 3.09
C LYS A 179 5.23 -5.38 3.50
N PHE A 180 4.81 -5.24 4.75
CA PHE A 180 4.63 -3.96 5.45
C PHE A 180 5.70 -3.86 6.53
N ILE A 181 6.71 -3.02 6.30
CA ILE A 181 7.91 -2.91 7.11
C ILE A 181 7.88 -1.56 7.82
N PHE A 182 7.84 -1.58 9.14
CA PHE A 182 7.87 -0.39 9.98
C PHE A 182 9.18 -0.34 10.75
N VAL A 183 9.90 0.78 10.68
CA VAL A 183 11.18 0.98 11.37
C VAL A 183 11.14 2.23 12.24
N ASN A 184 12.09 2.36 13.17
CA ASN A 184 12.11 3.45 14.16
C ASN A 184 10.80 3.54 14.98
N CYS A 185 10.09 2.43 15.18
CA CYS A 185 8.81 2.45 15.88
C CYS A 185 8.98 2.80 17.36
N PRO A 186 8.36 3.88 17.88
CA PRO A 186 8.18 4.02 19.32
C PRO A 186 7.20 2.94 19.81
N ARG A 187 7.29 2.59 21.10
CA ARG A 187 6.42 1.59 21.74
C ARG A 187 4.92 1.86 21.52
N THR A 188 4.52 3.13 21.45
CA THR A 188 3.13 3.52 21.15
C THR A 188 2.69 3.11 19.74
N VAL A 189 3.56 3.24 18.74
CA VAL A 189 3.27 2.77 17.36
C VAL A 189 3.18 1.26 17.33
N GLU A 190 4.08 0.55 18.02
CA GLU A 190 4.02 -0.92 18.12
C GLU A 190 2.68 -1.39 18.69
N GLN A 191 2.17 -0.72 19.73
CA GLN A 191 0.87 -1.01 20.32
C GLN A 191 -0.30 -0.75 19.36
N ILE A 192 -0.29 0.40 18.68
CA ILE A 192 -1.33 0.76 17.71
C ILE A 192 -1.35 -0.25 16.55
N LEU A 193 -0.19 -0.59 15.99
CA LEU A 193 -0.08 -1.55 14.90
C LEU A 193 -0.50 -2.95 15.35
N SER A 194 -0.16 -3.36 16.57
CA SER A 194 -0.60 -4.64 17.14
C SER A 194 -2.13 -4.74 17.23
N ILE A 195 -2.82 -3.66 17.63
CA ILE A 195 -4.29 -3.59 17.61
C ILE A 195 -4.80 -3.63 16.16
N GLY A 196 -4.17 -2.87 15.26
CA GLY A 196 -4.52 -2.84 13.84
C GLY A 196 -4.40 -4.19 13.13
N LYS A 197 -3.52 -5.09 13.59
CA LYS A 197 -3.42 -6.46 13.05
C LYS A 197 -4.73 -7.23 13.16
N ALA A 198 -5.57 -6.95 14.15
CA ALA A 198 -6.85 -7.64 14.34
C ALA A 198 -7.89 -7.32 13.24
N VAL A 199 -7.70 -6.26 12.45
CA VAL A 199 -8.65 -5.84 11.41
C VAL A 199 -8.21 -6.22 9.99
N VAL A 200 -7.11 -6.97 9.84
CA VAL A 200 -6.59 -7.43 8.54
C VAL A 200 -6.50 -8.96 8.48
N THR A 201 -6.39 -9.50 7.26
CA THR A 201 -6.32 -10.95 7.01
C THR A 201 -5.06 -11.59 7.62
N GLU A 202 -5.10 -12.88 7.93
CA GLU A 202 -3.95 -13.62 8.47
C GLU A 202 -2.71 -13.52 7.54
N GLU A 203 -2.91 -13.60 6.21
CA GLU A 203 -1.84 -13.38 5.23
C GLU A 203 -1.18 -12.00 5.40
N MET A 204 -1.98 -10.94 5.59
CA MET A 204 -1.46 -9.60 5.82
C MET A 204 -0.77 -9.48 7.18
N GLN A 205 -1.28 -10.13 8.24
CA GLN A 205 -0.64 -10.14 9.55
C GLN A 205 0.77 -10.74 9.52
N ASN A 206 0.94 -11.84 8.78
CA ASN A 206 2.24 -12.51 8.56
C ASN A 206 3.20 -11.69 7.69
N SER A 207 2.68 -10.68 6.99
CA SER A 207 3.44 -9.77 6.13
C SER A 207 3.82 -8.45 6.83
N ILE A 208 3.44 -8.26 8.11
CA ILE A 208 3.74 -7.05 8.88
C ILE A 208 4.95 -7.26 9.79
N PHE A 209 6.04 -6.55 9.48
CA PHE A 209 7.30 -6.52 10.20
C PHE A 209 7.44 -5.20 10.95
N ILE A 210 7.59 -5.25 12.28
CA ILE A 210 7.68 -4.06 13.13
C ILE A 210 9.04 -4.09 13.83
N TYR A 211 9.86 -3.08 13.55
CA TYR A 211 11.14 -2.87 14.20
C TYR A 211 11.07 -1.59 15.05
N GLY A 212 11.46 -1.73 16.32
CA GLY A 212 11.53 -0.62 17.27
C GLY A 212 12.63 0.41 16.95
N LYS A 213 13.03 1.19 17.95
CA LYS A 213 14.03 2.27 17.79
C LYS A 213 15.49 1.81 17.73
N ASP A 214 15.79 0.53 17.95
CA ASP A 214 17.18 0.05 17.89
C ASP A 214 17.68 0.07 16.44
N LYS A 215 18.55 1.04 16.16
CA LYS A 215 19.15 1.26 14.85
C LYS A 215 19.87 0.05 14.28
N LYS A 216 20.59 -0.71 15.11
CA LYS A 216 21.30 -1.89 14.61
C LYS A 216 20.33 -2.96 14.15
N ILE A 217 19.26 -3.18 14.92
CA ILE A 217 18.25 -4.21 14.62
C ILE A 217 17.47 -3.87 13.35
N TRP A 218 16.92 -2.66 13.25
CA TRP A 218 16.11 -2.32 12.08
C TRP A 218 16.95 -2.17 10.81
N MET A 219 18.19 -1.66 10.90
CA MET A 219 19.09 -1.63 9.73
C MET A 219 19.46 -3.05 9.27
N GLN A 220 19.70 -3.98 10.21
CA GLN A 220 19.94 -5.38 9.88
C GLN A 220 18.72 -5.99 9.17
N GLY A 221 17.51 -5.72 9.67
CA GLY A 221 16.26 -6.14 9.04
C GLY A 221 16.14 -5.62 7.60
N LEU A 222 16.30 -4.30 7.39
CA LEU A 222 16.24 -3.71 6.05
C LEU A 222 17.30 -4.27 5.09
N SER A 223 18.51 -4.53 5.58
CA SER A 223 19.61 -5.05 4.75
C SER A 223 19.37 -6.45 4.20
N GLN A 224 18.35 -7.17 4.68
CA GLN A 224 17.94 -8.45 4.09
C GLN A 224 17.33 -8.23 2.70
N ASP A 225 16.48 -7.19 2.56
CA ASP A 225 15.68 -6.95 1.37
C ASP A 225 16.18 -5.79 0.49
N PHE A 226 16.89 -4.81 1.06
CA PHE A 226 17.20 -3.56 0.37
C PHE A 226 18.71 -3.27 0.32
N ASP A 227 19.15 -2.70 -0.80
CA ASP A 227 20.50 -2.17 -0.95
C ASP A 227 20.58 -0.69 -0.50
N LYS A 228 21.75 -0.26 -0.03
CA LYS A 228 21.94 1.08 0.54
C LYS A 228 21.73 2.20 -0.48
N ASP A 229 22.04 1.96 -1.73
CA ASP A 229 21.82 2.91 -2.84
C ASP A 229 20.34 3.02 -3.23
N GLN A 230 19.48 2.17 -2.67
CA GLN A 230 18.03 2.24 -2.83
C GLN A 230 17.33 2.88 -1.63
N LEU A 231 17.97 3.01 -0.48
CA LEU A 231 17.37 3.60 0.72
C LEU A 231 17.79 5.08 0.90
N PRO A 232 16.95 5.92 1.54
CA PRO A 232 17.31 7.29 1.88
C PRO A 232 18.32 7.36 3.05
N PRO A 233 18.98 8.52 3.26
CA PRO A 233 19.83 8.75 4.42
C PRO A 233 19.14 8.52 5.77
N SER A 234 17.85 8.86 5.90
CA SER A 234 17.02 8.60 7.09
C SER A 234 16.99 7.11 7.49
N LEU A 235 17.19 6.22 6.52
CA LEU A 235 17.24 4.77 6.69
C LEU A 235 18.64 4.18 6.50
N GLY A 236 19.68 5.02 6.56
CA GLY A 236 21.08 4.60 6.47
C GLY A 236 21.55 4.25 5.05
N GLY A 237 20.80 4.66 4.03
CA GLY A 237 21.19 4.60 2.63
C GLY A 237 21.75 5.92 2.10
N ILE A 238 21.79 6.05 0.76
CA ILE A 238 22.36 7.22 0.06
C ILE A 238 21.46 7.78 -1.05
N LYS A 239 20.26 7.22 -1.26
CA LYS A 239 19.36 7.64 -2.33
C LYS A 239 18.63 8.93 -1.94
N ILE A 240 18.67 9.93 -2.82
CA ILE A 240 17.83 11.12 -2.68
C ILE A 240 16.66 11.01 -3.63
N TYR A 241 15.46 10.92 -3.07
CA TYR A 241 14.22 10.80 -3.83
C TYR A 241 13.76 12.17 -4.34
N LYS A 242 13.05 12.17 -5.46
CA LYS A 242 12.49 13.41 -6.01
C LYS A 242 11.48 14.00 -5.04
N GLY A 243 11.71 15.27 -4.66
CA GLY A 243 10.84 15.99 -3.72
C GLY A 243 11.10 15.66 -2.25
N MET A 244 12.09 14.82 -1.94
CA MET A 244 12.54 14.60 -0.57
C MET A 244 13.30 15.83 -0.08
N GLN A 245 12.88 16.37 1.05
CA GLN A 245 13.64 17.38 1.77
C GLN A 245 14.67 16.65 2.64
N LEU A 246 15.92 17.07 2.53
CA LEU A 246 16.97 16.60 3.44
C LEU A 246 16.85 17.42 4.72
N ASP A 247 16.91 16.75 5.87
CA ASP A 247 17.08 17.45 7.13
C ASP A 247 18.51 18.05 7.11
N ASP A 248 18.63 19.36 7.34
CA ASP A 248 19.90 20.06 7.51
C ASP A 248 20.63 19.61 8.79
#